data_AF-Q06BE4-F1
#
_entry.id   AF-Q06BE4-F1
#
_cell.length_a   1.000
_cell.length_b   1.000
_cell.length_c   1.000
_cell.angle_alpha   90.00
_cell.angle_beta   90.00
_cell.angle_gamma   90.00
#
_symmetry.space_group_name_H-M   'P 1'
#
loop_
_entity.id
_entity.type
_entity.pdbx_description
1 polymer ?
#
loop_
_entity_poly.entity_id
_entity_poly.type
_entity_poly.pdbx_seq_one_letter_code
_entity_poly.pdbx_strand_id
1 'polypeptide(L)'
;TNLVALSNMLPRGPTVPVTGDPNWSITEFETTPIMSTYLLAYIVSEFKNVETRAPSGILIRIWARPGAIDEGHGSYALNVTGPILDFFSAHYDTPYPLNKSDQVALPDFSAGAMENWGLVTYRENALLYDLQSSSTGNQE
;
A
#
# COMPACT_ATOMS: atom_id res chain seq x y z
N THR A 1 -17.23 -6.28 -10.93
CA THR A 1 -16.32 -6.91 -9.95
C THR A 1 -15.85 -5.85 -8.97
N ASN A 2 -15.72 -6.15 -7.68
CA ASN A 2 -15.19 -5.22 -6.66
C ASN A 2 -13.66 -5.30 -6.54
N LEU A 3 -12.99 -5.73 -7.61
CA LEU A 3 -11.53 -5.88 -7.63
C LEU A 3 -10.87 -4.53 -7.89
N VAL A 4 -9.80 -4.27 -7.16
CA VAL A 4 -8.90 -3.13 -7.35
C VAL A 4 -7.55 -3.64 -7.87
N ALA A 5 -6.95 -2.89 -8.78
CA ALA A 5 -5.59 -3.12 -9.24
C ALA A 5 -4.65 -2.10 -8.61
N LEU A 6 -3.56 -2.56 -8.02
CA LEU A 6 -2.49 -1.75 -7.43
C LEU A 6 -1.17 -2.03 -8.15
N SER A 7 -0.30 -1.03 -8.21
CA SER A 7 1.08 -1.18 -8.69
C SER A 7 2.00 -0.18 -7.99
N ASN A 8 3.27 -0.11 -8.40
CA ASN A 8 4.28 0.81 -7.87
C ASN A 8 3.86 2.29 -7.96
N MET A 9 3.07 2.66 -8.97
CA MET A 9 2.62 4.04 -9.20
C MET A 9 1.10 4.18 -9.07
N LEU A 10 0.59 5.42 -9.10
CA LEU A 10 -0.84 5.68 -9.17
C LEU A 10 -1.41 5.27 -10.54
N PRO A 11 -2.71 4.91 -10.61
CA PRO A 11 -3.41 4.76 -11.88
C PRO A 11 -3.35 6.07 -12.68
N ARG A 12 -3.08 5.98 -13.98
CA ARG A 12 -3.05 7.11 -14.92
C ARG A 12 -4.44 7.72 -15.15
N GLY A 13 -5.49 6.96 -14.85
CA GLY A 13 -6.86 7.37 -15.07
C GLY A 13 -7.87 6.34 -14.57
N PRO A 14 -9.15 6.49 -14.95
CA PRO A 14 -10.18 5.54 -14.57
C PRO A 14 -9.93 4.16 -15.21
N THR A 15 -10.33 3.12 -14.48
CA THR A 15 -10.38 1.75 -14.99
C THR A 15 -11.41 1.65 -16.11
N VAL A 16 -11.03 1.07 -17.26
CA VAL A 16 -11.89 0.95 -18.45
C VAL A 16 -12.19 -0.52 -18.76
N PRO A 17 -13.38 -0.89 -19.27
CA PRO A 17 -13.68 -2.27 -19.64
C PRO A 17 -12.84 -2.73 -20.84
N VAL A 18 -12.50 -4.03 -20.89
CA VAL A 18 -11.84 -4.62 -22.05
C VAL A 18 -12.80 -4.65 -23.25
N THR A 19 -12.32 -4.26 -24.43
CA THR A 19 -13.14 -4.33 -25.65
C THR A 19 -13.41 -5.79 -26.01
N GLY A 20 -14.68 -6.18 -26.04
CA GLY A 20 -15.10 -7.55 -26.35
C GLY A 20 -15.27 -8.47 -25.13
N ASP A 21 -14.88 -8.05 -23.92
CA ASP A 21 -15.17 -8.78 -22.68
C ASP A 21 -15.41 -7.81 -21.51
N PRO A 22 -16.67 -7.45 -21.21
CA PRO A 22 -17.00 -6.47 -20.17
C PRO A 22 -16.77 -7.00 -18.75
N ASN A 23 -16.45 -8.28 -18.55
CA ASN A 23 -16.13 -8.82 -17.22
C ASN A 23 -14.72 -8.44 -16.76
N TRP A 24 -13.86 -8.08 -17.71
CA TRP A 24 -12.50 -7.64 -17.45
C TRP A 24 -12.38 -6.14 -17.58
N SER A 25 -11.42 -5.57 -16.86
CA SER A 25 -11.11 -4.16 -16.93
C SER A 25 -9.60 -3.94 -16.98
N ILE A 26 -9.22 -2.79 -17.52
CA ILE A 26 -7.87 -2.35 -17.73
C ILE A 26 -7.62 -1.17 -16.80
N THR A 27 -6.62 -1.30 -15.95
CA THR A 27 -6.05 -0.21 -15.15
C THR A 27 -4.63 0.00 -15.61
N GLU A 28 -4.33 1.20 -16.11
CA GLU A 28 -3.00 1.59 -16.53
C GLU A 28 -2.37 2.47 -15.44
N PHE A 29 -1.10 2.24 -15.14
CA PHE A 29 -0.37 2.97 -14.10
C PHE A 29 0.59 3.97 -14.73
N GLU A 30 0.91 5.03 -13.98
CA GLU A 30 1.96 5.98 -14.35
C GLU A 30 3.31 5.28 -14.53
N THR A 31 4.18 5.88 -15.35
CA THR A 31 5.53 5.33 -15.59
C THR A 31 6.37 5.38 -14.30
N THR A 32 7.02 4.28 -13.96
CA THR A 32 7.94 4.24 -12.80
C THR A 32 9.18 5.08 -13.09
N PRO A 33 9.86 5.60 -12.04
CA PRO A 33 11.26 5.98 -12.19
C PRO A 33 12.11 4.79 -12.66
N ILE A 34 13.35 5.06 -13.06
CA ILE A 34 14.31 3.98 -13.33
C ILE A 34 14.48 3.16 -12.05
N MET A 35 14.14 1.87 -12.11
CA MET A 35 14.17 0.97 -10.97
C MET A 35 14.57 -0.44 -11.38
N SER A 36 15.06 -1.22 -10.42
CA SER A 36 15.40 -2.62 -10.62
C SER A 36 14.15 -3.49 -10.76
N THR A 37 14.21 -4.52 -11.60
CA THR A 37 13.07 -5.42 -11.86
C THR A 37 12.55 -6.13 -10.61
N TYR A 38 13.41 -6.40 -9.62
CA TYR A 38 13.02 -7.08 -8.38
C TYR A 38 12.08 -6.26 -7.48
N LEU A 39 11.98 -4.94 -7.70
CA LEU A 39 11.11 -4.03 -6.94
C LEU A 39 9.74 -3.83 -7.59
N LEU A 40 9.50 -4.43 -8.76
CA LEU A 40 8.23 -4.34 -9.46
C LEU A 40 7.15 -5.11 -8.68
N ALA A 41 5.98 -4.50 -8.50
CA ALA A 41 4.83 -5.15 -7.89
C ALA A 41 3.51 -4.73 -8.55
N TYR A 42 2.58 -5.68 -8.59
CA TYR A 42 1.19 -5.45 -8.92
C TYR A 42 0.30 -6.44 -8.16
N ILE A 43 -0.87 -5.96 -7.72
CA ILE A 43 -1.82 -6.73 -6.91
C ILE A 43 -3.22 -6.51 -7.47
N VAL A 44 -3.98 -7.59 -7.62
CA VAL A 44 -5.42 -7.55 -7.95
C VAL A 44 -6.17 -8.23 -6.82
N SER A 45 -7.01 -7.49 -6.11
CA SER A 45 -7.70 -8.01 -4.91
C SER A 45 -9.01 -7.29 -4.63
N GLU A 46 -9.78 -7.79 -3.68
CA GLU A 46 -10.97 -7.13 -3.12
C GLU A 46 -10.62 -6.24 -1.92
N PHE A 47 -9.35 -5.83 -1.78
CA PHE A 47 -8.90 -5.11 -0.59
C PHE A 47 -9.53 -3.72 -0.49
N LYS A 48 -9.74 -3.30 0.76
CA LYS A 48 -10.06 -1.92 1.10
C LYS A 48 -8.81 -1.23 1.64
N ASN A 49 -8.89 0.08 1.83
CA ASN A 49 -7.83 0.84 2.49
C ASN A 49 -8.37 1.88 3.46
N VAL A 50 -7.49 2.29 4.38
CA VAL A 50 -7.55 3.57 5.07
C VAL A 50 -6.45 4.47 4.52
N GLU A 51 -6.72 5.77 4.44
CA GLU A 51 -5.80 6.72 3.79
C GLU A 51 -5.63 8.02 4.55
N THR A 52 -4.47 8.65 4.34
CA THR A 52 -4.17 10.01 4.78
C THR A 52 -3.24 10.68 3.78
N ARG A 53 -3.10 12.00 3.89
CA ARG A 53 -2.14 12.76 3.10
C ARG A 53 -1.15 13.43 4.05
N ALA A 54 0.13 13.13 3.88
CA ALA A 54 1.19 13.75 4.65
C ALA A 54 1.27 15.26 4.34
N PRO A 55 1.83 16.10 5.23
CA PRO A 55 2.06 17.52 4.97
C PRO A 55 2.91 17.77 3.70
N SER A 56 3.82 16.84 3.38
CA SER A 56 4.61 16.81 2.14
C SER A 56 3.79 16.54 0.87
N GLY A 57 2.49 16.24 1.01
CA GLY A 57 1.58 15.96 -0.10
C GLY A 57 1.52 14.49 -0.51
N ILE A 58 2.31 13.60 0.09
CA ILE A 58 2.34 12.17 -0.23
C ILE A 58 1.02 11.50 0.19
N LEU A 59 0.39 10.77 -0.73
CA LEU A 59 -0.78 9.94 -0.40
C LEU A 59 -0.32 8.63 0.27
N ILE A 60 -0.76 8.39 1.50
CA ILE A 60 -0.41 7.19 2.25
C ILE A 60 -1.65 6.32 2.40
N ARG A 61 -1.55 5.04 2.05
CA ARG A 61 -2.67 4.09 2.16
C ARG A 61 -2.21 2.76 2.72
N ILE A 62 -3.01 2.23 3.65
CA ILE A 62 -2.84 0.89 4.20
C ILE A 62 -3.95 0.01 3.64
N TRP A 63 -3.57 -1.00 2.86
CA TRP A 63 -4.48 -1.93 2.20
C TRP A 63 -4.52 -3.26 2.94
N ALA A 64 -5.71 -3.81 3.13
CA ALA A 64 -5.91 -5.13 3.71
C ALA A 64 -7.25 -5.74 3.32
N ARG A 65 -7.52 -6.95 3.82
CA ARG A 65 -8.84 -7.59 3.70
C ARG A 65 -9.94 -6.64 4.21
N PRO A 66 -11.12 -6.58 3.54
CA PRO A 66 -12.21 -5.68 3.93
C PRO A 66 -12.55 -5.71 5.42
N GLY A 67 -12.71 -6.90 6.00
CA GLY A 67 -13.04 -7.05 7.43
C GLY A 67 -12.00 -6.42 8.36
N ALA A 68 -10.70 -6.58 8.07
CA ALA A 68 -9.64 -6.01 8.90
C ALA A 68 -9.57 -4.48 8.80
N ILE A 69 -9.89 -3.91 7.63
CA ILE A 69 -10.02 -2.46 7.46
C ILE A 69 -11.26 -1.93 8.19
N ASP A 70 -12.40 -2.61 8.04
CA ASP A 70 -13.66 -2.25 8.68
C ASP A 70 -13.56 -2.34 10.22
N GLU A 71 -12.73 -3.25 10.74
CA GLU A 71 -12.37 -3.38 12.18
C GLU A 71 -11.30 -2.38 12.64
N GLY A 72 -10.73 -1.58 11.73
CA GLY A 72 -9.80 -0.50 12.05
C GLY A 72 -8.34 -0.93 12.27
N HIS A 73 -7.98 -2.18 11.93
CA HIS A 73 -6.64 -2.74 12.21
C HIS A 73 -5.50 -2.05 11.43
N GLY A 74 -5.81 -1.31 10.35
CA GLY A 74 -4.82 -0.54 9.59
C GLY A 74 -4.44 0.82 10.21
N SER A 75 -5.15 1.26 11.27
CA SER A 75 -5.03 2.63 11.79
C SER A 75 -3.67 2.92 12.40
N TYR A 76 -3.06 1.94 13.08
CA TYR A 76 -1.74 2.11 13.68
C TYR A 76 -0.68 2.36 12.59
N ALA A 77 -0.61 1.48 11.59
CA ALA A 77 0.30 1.63 10.45
C ALA A 77 0.11 2.98 9.72
N LEU A 78 -1.15 3.40 9.51
CA LEU A 78 -1.45 4.68 8.88
C LEU A 78 -0.88 5.86 9.69
N ASN A 79 -1.03 5.83 11.02
CA ASN A 79 -0.59 6.89 11.91
C ASN A 79 0.94 7.02 12.00
N VAL A 80 1.67 5.90 11.95
CA VAL A 80 3.14 5.93 12.09
C VAL A 80 3.85 6.15 10.75
N THR A 81 3.23 5.81 9.63
CA THR A 81 3.88 5.90 8.31
C THR A 81 4.29 7.32 7.94
N GLY A 82 3.43 8.32 8.13
CA GLY A 82 3.74 9.72 7.82
C GLY A 82 4.99 10.21 8.56
N PRO A 83 5.01 10.14 9.90
CA PRO A 83 6.19 10.47 10.70
C PRO A 83 7.46 9.71 10.30
N ILE A 84 7.37 8.42 9.95
CA ILE A 84 8.52 7.62 9.49
C ILE A 84 9.07 8.15 8.16
N LEU A 85 8.20 8.43 7.18
CA LEU A 85 8.61 8.99 5.89
C LEU A 85 9.24 10.38 6.04
N ASP A 86 8.68 11.22 6.91
CA ASP A 86 9.21 12.55 7.19
C ASP A 86 10.60 12.45 7.87
N PHE A 87 10.75 11.54 8.83
CA PHE A 87 12.03 11.28 9.48
C PHE A 87 13.09 10.85 8.46
N PHE A 88 12.80 9.87 7.60
CA PHE A 88 13.78 9.41 6.61
C PHE A 88 14.08 10.46 5.54
N SER A 89 13.09 11.25 5.14
CA SER A 89 13.32 12.35 4.20
C SER A 89 14.30 13.38 4.77
N ALA A 90 14.16 13.73 6.05
CA ALA A 90 15.09 14.61 6.75
C ALA A 90 16.45 13.96 7.00
N HIS A 91 16.46 12.68 7.40
CA HIS A 91 17.69 11.95 7.70
C HIS A 91 18.59 11.77 6.47
N TYR A 92 17.99 11.47 5.32
CA TYR A 92 18.72 11.31 4.06
C TYR A 92 18.92 12.63 3.30
N ASP A 93 18.43 13.76 3.83
CA ASP A 93 18.41 15.06 3.14
C ASP A 93 17.88 14.96 1.71
N THR A 94 16.89 14.08 1.51
CA THR A 94 16.33 13.73 0.20
C THR A 94 14.84 13.46 0.36
N PRO A 95 13.96 14.20 -0.35
CA PRO A 95 12.53 13.96 -0.29
C PRO A 95 12.15 12.54 -0.73
N TYR A 96 11.08 12.00 -0.16
CA TYR A 96 10.50 10.75 -0.66
C TYR A 96 10.18 10.88 -2.16
N PRO A 97 10.70 9.97 -3.01
CA PRO A 97 10.76 10.19 -4.46
C PRO A 97 9.45 9.89 -5.21
N LEU A 98 8.41 9.37 -4.53
CA LEU A 98 7.13 9.03 -5.14
C LEU A 98 6.00 9.91 -4.55
N ASN A 99 4.91 10.06 -5.29
CA ASN A 99 3.74 10.83 -4.85
C ASN A 99 2.78 10.03 -3.94
N LYS A 100 3.06 8.74 -3.73
CA LYS A 100 2.25 7.84 -2.91
C LYS A 100 3.09 6.76 -2.23
N SER A 101 2.59 6.26 -1.11
CA SER A 101 3.10 5.10 -0.38
C SER A 101 1.95 4.16 -0.06
N ASP A 102 1.83 3.07 -0.81
CA ASP A 102 0.89 1.98 -0.50
C ASP A 102 1.63 0.90 0.30
N GLN A 103 1.02 0.47 1.40
CA GLN A 103 1.47 -0.69 2.18
C GLN A 103 0.33 -1.70 2.25
N VAL A 104 0.62 -2.97 1.98
CA VAL A 104 -0.40 -4.01 1.79
C VAL A 104 -0.17 -5.18 2.73
N ALA A 105 -1.16 -5.48 3.57
CA ALA A 105 -1.20 -6.66 4.42
C ALA A 105 -1.74 -7.87 3.64
N LEU A 106 -0.88 -8.85 3.39
CA LEU A 106 -1.19 -10.08 2.68
C LEU A 106 -1.34 -11.26 3.66
N PRO A 107 -2.39 -12.08 3.54
CA PRO A 107 -2.49 -13.33 4.29
C PRO A 107 -1.38 -14.29 3.82
N ASP A 108 -0.77 -15.00 4.77
CA ASP A 108 0.23 -16.05 4.52
C ASP A 108 1.47 -15.63 3.71
N PHE A 109 1.90 -14.37 3.82
CA PHE A 109 3.14 -13.89 3.18
C PHE A 109 4.39 -14.42 3.88
N SER A 110 5.07 -15.40 3.27
CA SER A 110 6.18 -16.14 3.88
C SER A 110 7.46 -15.32 4.12
N ALA A 111 7.70 -14.28 3.32
CA ALA A 111 8.91 -13.46 3.42
C ALA A 111 8.85 -12.40 4.53
N GLY A 112 7.71 -12.23 5.19
CA GLY A 112 7.52 -11.21 6.23
C GLY A 112 7.19 -9.83 5.67
N ALA A 113 8.14 -9.21 4.94
CA ALA A 113 7.91 -7.98 4.20
C ALA A 113 8.75 -7.92 2.92
N MET A 114 8.35 -7.09 1.94
CA MET A 114 9.11 -6.83 0.72
C MET A 114 8.93 -5.37 0.28
N GLU A 115 10.04 -4.68 0.07
CA GLU A 115 10.16 -3.22 -0.13
C GLU A 115 9.83 -2.73 -1.55
N ASN A 116 8.88 -3.37 -2.24
CA ASN A 116 8.53 -2.99 -3.62
C ASN A 116 8.19 -1.50 -3.68
N TRP A 117 8.84 -0.76 -4.59
CA TRP A 117 8.92 0.70 -4.49
C TRP A 117 7.53 1.33 -4.68
N GLY A 118 7.01 1.95 -3.61
CA GLY A 118 5.68 2.53 -3.59
C GLY A 118 4.53 1.55 -3.29
N LEU A 119 4.77 0.23 -3.25
CA LEU A 119 3.76 -0.81 -2.94
C LEU A 119 4.37 -1.89 -2.04
N VAL A 120 4.72 -1.52 -0.81
CA VAL A 120 5.38 -2.42 0.14
C VAL A 120 4.40 -3.49 0.60
N THR A 121 4.80 -4.75 0.58
CA THR A 121 3.95 -5.88 1.00
C THR A 121 4.41 -6.44 2.32
N TYR A 122 3.47 -6.76 3.21
CA TYR A 122 3.71 -7.28 4.55
C TYR A 122 2.85 -8.52 4.79
N ARG A 123 3.30 -9.41 5.67
CA ARG A 123 2.40 -10.36 6.34
C ARG A 123 1.43 -9.61 7.24
N GLU A 124 0.19 -10.08 7.38
CA GLU A 124 -0.84 -9.34 8.13
C GLU A 124 -0.39 -8.93 9.54
N ASN A 125 0.18 -9.84 10.32
CA ASN A 125 0.61 -9.58 11.69
C ASN A 125 1.85 -8.68 11.83
N ALA A 126 2.44 -8.23 10.71
CA ALA A 126 3.55 -7.26 10.67
C ALA A 126 3.10 -5.87 10.21
N LEU A 127 1.82 -5.69 9.86
CA LEU A 127 1.28 -4.38 9.43
C LEU A 127 -0.03 -4.03 10.14
N LEU A 128 -0.87 -5.02 10.39
CA LEU A 128 -2.15 -4.84 11.06
C LEU A 128 -1.99 -4.95 12.56
N TYR A 129 -2.71 -4.08 13.26
CA TYR A 129 -2.69 -4.01 14.71
C TYR A 129 -4.11 -3.86 15.27
N ASP A 130 -4.52 -4.83 16.08
CA ASP A 130 -5.77 -4.80 16.83
C ASP A 130 -5.51 -4.37 18.28
N LEU A 131 -6.14 -3.27 18.68
CA LEU A 131 -6.06 -2.74 20.05
C LEU A 131 -6.57 -3.71 21.14
N GLN A 132 -7.44 -4.66 20.79
CA GLN A 132 -8.05 -5.58 21.75
C GLN A 132 -7.21 -6.85 21.98
N SER A 133 -6.50 -7.33 20.96
CA SER A 133 -5.84 -8.64 21.00
C SER A 133 -4.36 -8.65 20.63
N SER A 134 -3.84 -7.59 19.99
CA SER A 134 -2.43 -7.52 19.61
C SER A 134 -1.55 -7.19 20.80
N SER A 135 -0.36 -7.78 20.81
CA SER A 135 0.66 -7.51 21.83
C SER A 135 1.50 -6.28 21.46
N THR A 136 2.30 -5.76 22.39
CA THR A 136 3.26 -4.69 22.10
C THR A 136 4.26 -5.09 21.02
N GLY A 137 4.59 -6.38 20.89
CA GLY A 137 5.47 -6.89 19.83
C GLY A 137 4.88 -6.77 18.43
N ASN A 138 3.58 -6.45 18.29
CA ASN A 138 2.96 -6.13 16.99
C ASN A 138 3.06 -4.63 16.64
N GLN A 139 3.63 -3.81 17.53
CA GLN A 139 3.92 -2.39 17.30
C GLN A 139 5.40 -2.13 16.94
N GLU A 140 6.25 -3.17 17.00
CA GLU A 140 7.66 -3.15 16.61
C GLU A 140 7.84 -3.59 15.16
#